data_AF-W7C1F5-F1
#
_entry.id   AF-W7C1F5-F1
#
_cell.length_a   1.000
_cell.length_b   1.000
_cell.length_c   1.000
_cell.angle_alpha   90.00
_cell.angle_beta   90.00
_cell.angle_gamma   90.00
#
_symmetry.space_group_name_H-M   'P 1'
#
loop_
_entity.id
_entity.type
_entity.pdbx_description
1 polymer ?
#
loop_
_entity_poly.entity_id
_entity_poly.type
_entity_poly.pdbx_seq_one_letter_code
_entity_poly.pdbx_strand_id
1 'polypeptide(L)' 'MMNGYARLNDPFQNKGTAFTARERAEWGLDGLIPATIETLEQQVARVYTALHKKNDTHGETFVFDDAL' A
#
# COMPACT_ATOMS: atom_id res chain seq x y z
N MET A 1 16.76 -17.20 6.01
CA MET A 1 16.44 -15.92 5.33
C MET A 1 14.93 -15.87 5.13
N MET A 2 14.26 -14.75 5.43
CA MET A 2 12.83 -14.60 5.21
C MET A 2 12.59 -14.30 3.72
N ASN A 3 11.76 -15.10 3.05
CA ASN A 3 11.45 -14.92 1.62
C ASN A 3 10.48 -13.74 1.41
N GLY A 4 10.41 -13.23 0.17
CA GLY A 4 9.55 -12.08 -0.17
C GLY A 4 8.08 -12.31 0.22
N TYR A 5 7.57 -13.53 0.03
CA TYR A 5 6.20 -13.89 0.39
C TYR A 5 5.92 -13.77 1.91
N ALA A 6 6.85 -14.21 2.76
CA ALA A 6 6.71 -14.07 4.21
C ALA A 6 6.68 -12.59 4.63
N ARG A 7 7.49 -11.72 3.99
CA ARG A 7 7.46 -10.26 4.26
C ARG A 7 6.14 -9.62 3.86
N LEU A 8 5.53 -10.07 2.77
CA LEU A 8 4.21 -9.56 2.34
C LEU A 8 3.10 -9.96 3.32
N ASN A 9 3.25 -11.08 4.03
CA ASN A 9 2.27 -11.54 5.02
C ASN A 9 2.47 -10.94 6.42
N ASP A 10 3.60 -10.28 6.67
CA ASP A 10 3.84 -9.57 7.93
C ASP A 10 3.42 -8.09 7.80
N PRO A 11 2.34 -7.64 8.47
CA PRO A 11 1.84 -6.28 8.34
C PRO A 11 2.82 -5.21 8.85
N PHE A 12 3.78 -5.56 9.72
CA PHE A 12 4.79 -4.63 10.20
C PHE A 12 5.98 -4.46 9.23
N GLN A 13 6.14 -5.39 8.29
CA GLN A 13 7.22 -5.38 7.29
C GLN A 13 6.71 -5.06 5.89
N ASN A 14 5.43 -5.30 5.63
CA ASN A 14 4.83 -5.11 4.32
C ASN A 14 4.64 -3.63 3.99
N LYS A 15 5.40 -3.14 3.01
CA LYS A 15 5.27 -1.78 2.44
C LYS A 15 4.44 -1.75 1.14
N GLY A 16 3.98 -2.90 0.68
CA GLY A 16 3.27 -3.07 -0.59
C GLY A 16 4.07 -2.50 -1.76
N THR A 17 3.46 -1.59 -2.52
CA THR A 17 4.11 -0.91 -3.64
C THR A 17 5.22 0.07 -3.24
N ALA A 18 5.34 0.42 -1.95
CA ALA A 18 6.37 1.33 -1.47
C ALA A 18 7.75 0.67 -1.25
N PHE A 19 7.89 -0.63 -1.53
CA PHE A 19 9.23 -1.24 -1.61
C PHE A 19 10.03 -0.61 -2.74
N THR A 20 11.25 -0.17 -2.42
CA THR A 20 12.20 0.38 -3.38
C THR A 20 12.68 -0.69 -4.38
N ALA A 21 13.19 -0.27 -5.54
CA ALA A 21 13.72 -1.21 -6.54
C ALA A 21 14.81 -2.13 -5.96
N ARG A 22 15.67 -1.60 -5.08
CA ARG A 22 16.71 -2.37 -4.39
C ARG A 22 16.12 -3.44 -3.47
N GLU A 23 15.15 -3.08 -2.64
CA GLU A 23 14.47 -4.04 -1.74
C GLU A 23 13.74 -5.14 -2.52
N ARG A 24 13.13 -4.79 -3.67
CA ARG A 24 12.45 -5.76 -4.53
C ARG A 24 13.40 -6.79 -5.11
N ALA A 25 14.55 -6.34 -5.63
CA ALA A 25 15.59 -7.23 -6.14
C ALA A 25 16.21 -8.09 -5.02
N GLU A 26 16.49 -7.50 -3.86
CA GLU A 26 17.08 -8.21 -2.71
C GLU A 26 16.15 -9.29 -2.13
N TRP A 27 14.84 -9.07 -2.15
CA TRP A 27 13.85 -9.97 -1.52
C TRP A 27 13.02 -10.78 -2.52
N GLY A 28 13.31 -10.67 -3.82
CA GLY A 28 12.60 -11.39 -4.88
C GLY A 28 11.12 -11.04 -4.94
N LEU A 29 10.79 -9.74 -4.83
CA LEU A 29 9.41 -9.24 -4.87
C LEU A 29 8.93 -8.96 -6.30
N ASP A 30 9.83 -8.95 -7.29
CA ASP A 30 9.48 -8.75 -8.68
C ASP A 30 8.53 -9.86 -9.16
N GLY A 31 7.37 -9.47 -9.67
CA GLY A 31 6.28 -10.38 -10.07
C GLY A 31 5.31 -10.77 -8.95
N LEU A 32 5.62 -10.49 -7.67
CA LEU A 32 4.71 -10.70 -6.55
C LEU A 32 3.86 -9.47 -6.22
N ILE A 33 4.35 -8.28 -6.55
CA ILE A 33 3.68 -7.00 -6.33
C ILE A 33 3.60 -6.20 -7.63
N PRO A 34 2.65 -5.25 -7.77
CA PRO A 34 2.59 -4.39 -8.94
C PRO A 34 3.92 -3.69 -9.22
N ALA A 35 4.28 -3.54 -10.51
CA ALA A 35 5.56 -2.95 -10.92
C ALA A 35 5.72 -1.48 -10.50
N THR A 36 4.61 -0.77 -10.29
CA THR A 36 4.62 0.62 -9.82
C THR A 36 5.22 0.71 -8.42
N ILE A 37 6.19 1.60 -8.25
CA ILE A 37 6.68 2.02 -6.94
C ILE A 37 5.91 3.28 -6.56
N GLU A 38 5.18 3.22 -5.45
CA GLU A 38 4.39 4.35 -4.94
C GLU A 38 5.02 4.88 -3.65
N THR A 39 4.98 6.20 -3.45
CA THR A 39 5.26 6.78 -2.14
C THR A 39 4.10 6.51 -1.17
N LEU A 40 4.33 6.65 0.13
CA LEU A 40 3.27 6.52 1.13
C LEU A 40 2.13 7.51 0.88
N GLU A 41 2.46 8.75 0.50
CA GLU A 41 1.50 9.80 0.17
C GLU A 41 0.61 9.40 -1.03
N GLN A 42 1.20 8.81 -2.07
CA GLN A 42 0.45 8.30 -3.23
C GLN A 42 -0.49 7.15 -2.84
N GLN A 43 -0.05 6.26 -1.95
CA GLN A 43 -0.89 5.19 -1.42
C GLN A 43 -2.07 5.75 -0.62
N VAL A 44 -1.83 6.74 0.23
CA VAL A 44 -2.88 7.43 1.01
C VAL A 44 -3.88 8.12 0.08
N ALA A 45 -3.40 8.89 -0.90
CA ALA A 45 -4.27 9.60 -1.85
C ALA A 45 -5.15 8.64 -2.68
N ARG A 46 -4.58 7.49 -3.10
CA ARG A 46 -5.34 6.45 -3.81
C ARG A 46 -6.42 5.84 -2.93
N VAL A 47 -6.10 5.50 -1.68
CA VAL A 47 -7.07 4.94 -0.73
C VAL A 47 -8.17 5.94 -0.42
N TYR A 48 -7.82 7.20 -0.17
CA TYR A 48 -8.77 8.29 0.07
C TYR A 48 -9.75 8.45 -1.10
N THR A 49 -9.21 8.51 -2.33
CA THR A 49 -10.02 8.61 -3.55
C THR A 49 -10.95 7.40 -3.73
N ALA A 50 -10.44 6.18 -3.47
CA ALA A 50 -11.22 4.96 -3.57
C ALA A 50 -12.34 4.88 -2.53
N LEU A 51 -12.08 5.34 -1.29
CA LEU A 51 -13.06 5.43 -0.23
C LEU A 51 -14.15 6.46 -0.55
N HIS A 52 -13.76 7.67 -0.99
CA HIS A 52 -14.72 8.71 -1.36
C HIS A 52 -15.65 8.26 -2.49
N LYS A 53 -15.09 7.59 -3.53
CA LYS A 53 -15.88 7.02 -4.62
C LYS A 53 -16.84 5.91 -4.19
N LYS A 54 -16.51 5.18 -3.12
CA LYS A 54 -17.34 4.08 -2.60
C LYS A 54 -18.49 4.60 -1.72
N ASN A 55 -18.29 5.72 -1.05
CA ASN A 55 -19.32 6.40 -0.22
C ASN A 55 -20.45 7.03 -1.04
N ASP A 56 -20.22 7.34 -2.32
CA ASP A 56 -21.29 7.74 -3.25
C ASP A 56 -22.27 6.59 -3.56
N THR A 57 -21.90 5.33 -3.26
CA THR A 57 -22.77 4.18 -3.52
C THR A 57 -23.49 3.69 -2.25
N HIS A 58 -22.92 3.84 -1.06
CA HIS A 58 -23.58 3.55 0.23
C HIS A 58 -22.96 4.46 1.31
N GLY A 59 -23.70 5.46 1.76
CA GLY A 59 -23.18 6.56 2.60
C GLY A 59 -22.75 6.17 4.02
N GLU A 60 -21.51 5.77 4.18
CA GLU A 60 -20.83 5.73 5.49
C GLU A 60 -19.61 6.65 5.47
N THR A 61 -19.81 7.88 5.94
CA THR A 61 -18.76 8.89 6.07
C THR A 61 -17.81 8.49 7.20
N PHE A 62 -16.66 7.92 6.86
CA PHE A 62 -15.54 7.82 7.79
C PHE A 62 -14.82 9.17 7.84
N VAL A 63 -15.11 9.95 8.88
CA VAL A 63 -14.34 11.15 9.24
C VAL A 63 -13.06 10.69 9.91
N PHE A 64 -11.93 10.83 9.23
CA PHE A 64 -10.62 10.85 9.87
C PHE A 64 -10.20 12.30 9.99
N ASP A 65 -10.04 12.74 11.24
CA ASP A 65 -9.66 14.10 11.63
C ASP A 65 -8.20 14.32 11.21
N ASP A 66 -7.99 14.99 10.09
CA ASP A 66 -6.68 15.49 9.66
C ASP A 66 -6.32 16.71 10.52
N ALA A 67 -5.81 16.43 11.73
CA ALA A 67 -4.97 17.36 12.47
C ALA A 67 -3.50 16.96 12.28
N LEU A 68 -2.89 17.51 11.23
CA LEU A 68 -1.44 17.76 11.15
C LEU A 68 -1.14 19.12 11.76
#